data_AF-A0A1V8SLN9-F1
#
_entry.id   AF-A0A1V8SLN9-F1
#
_cell.length_a   1.000
_cell.length_b   1.000
_cell.length_c   1.000
_cell.angle_alpha   90.00
_cell.angle_beta   90.00
_cell.angle_gamma   90.00
#
_symmetry.space_group_name_H-M   'P 1'
#
loop_
_entity.id
_entity.type
_entity.pdbx_description
1 polymer ?
#
loop_
_entity_poly.entity_id
_entity_poly.type
_entity_poly.pdbx_seq_one_letter_code
_entity_poly.pdbx_strand_id
1 'polypeptide(L)'
;MSALKPRDNAAPYPKDADELRLRQKEPDKEIIEHERKRAIEVKVFELRDKLEDEGVNEDDIDDQCDALRKKLTAEQTKNGSGNSGRGLKSHQVHELAKAKIEESEKLRKALGIRKDYEEGSHWKRQEEQKERREKGREEGMAKREERDRD
;
A
#
# COMPACT_ATOMS: atom_id res chain seq x y z
N MET A 1 -41.88 40.23 -4.17
CA MET A 1 -41.04 39.30 -4.95
C MET A 1 -40.15 38.55 -3.97
N SER A 2 -40.38 37.26 -3.79
CA SER A 2 -39.68 36.46 -2.77
C SER A 2 -38.23 36.23 -3.16
N ALA A 3 -37.29 36.80 -2.42
CA ALA A 3 -35.85 36.56 -2.57
C ALA A 3 -35.45 35.28 -1.83
N LEU A 4 -35.92 34.13 -2.31
CA LEU A 4 -35.44 32.84 -1.83
C LEU A 4 -34.17 32.49 -2.59
N LYS A 5 -33.04 32.47 -1.87
CA LYS A 5 -31.76 32.01 -2.40
C LYS A 5 -31.90 30.55 -2.85
N PRO A 6 -31.55 30.20 -4.10
CA PRO A 6 -31.59 28.81 -4.56
C PRO A 6 -30.79 27.92 -3.62
N ARG A 7 -31.33 26.75 -3.27
CA ARG A 7 -30.60 25.74 -2.50
C ARG A 7 -29.45 25.24 -3.37
N ASP A 8 -28.23 25.37 -2.87
CA ASP A 8 -27.07 24.72 -3.49
C ASP A 8 -27.27 23.21 -3.43
N ASN A 9 -27.56 22.60 -4.58
CA ASN A 9 -27.47 21.16 -4.79
C ASN A 9 -26.01 20.77 -4.97
N ALA A 10 -25.18 21.03 -3.96
CA ALA A 10 -23.86 20.43 -3.90
C ALA A 10 -24.05 18.93 -3.71
N ALA A 11 -23.78 18.15 -4.75
CA ALA A 11 -23.77 16.70 -4.64
C ALA A 11 -22.73 16.32 -3.56
N PRO A 12 -23.09 15.52 -2.53
CA PRO A 12 -22.21 15.25 -1.38
C PRO A 12 -21.03 14.33 -1.71
N TYR A 13 -20.80 14.04 -3.00
CA TYR A 13 -19.76 13.15 -3.47
C TYR A 13 -18.88 13.86 -4.50
N PRO A 14 -17.56 13.62 -4.45
CA PRO A 14 -16.62 14.18 -5.38
C PRO A 14 -16.91 13.70 -6.81
N LYS A 15 -16.88 14.61 -7.77
CA LYS A 15 -17.14 14.34 -9.20
C LYS A 15 -15.85 14.18 -10.02
N ASP A 16 -14.70 14.49 -9.42
CA ASP A 16 -13.43 14.43 -10.10
C ASP A 16 -12.96 12.97 -10.16
N ALA A 17 -12.66 12.51 -11.37
CA ALA A 17 -12.25 11.13 -11.63
C ALA A 17 -10.97 10.74 -10.86
N ASP A 18 -10.10 11.72 -10.58
CA ASP A 18 -8.89 11.52 -9.78
C ASP A 18 -9.20 11.32 -8.29
N GLU A 19 -10.25 11.92 -7.74
CA GLU A 19 -10.67 11.72 -6.35
C GLU A 19 -11.38 10.37 -6.15
N LEU A 20 -11.96 9.81 -7.22
CA LEU A 20 -12.52 8.47 -7.24
C LEU A 20 -11.45 7.35 -7.35
N ARG A 21 -10.19 7.71 -7.62
CA ARG A 21 -9.11 6.72 -7.63
C ARG A 21 -8.86 6.21 -6.21
N LEU A 22 -9.21 4.95 -5.98
CA LEU A 22 -8.95 4.23 -4.73
C LEU A 22 -7.44 4.07 -4.50
N ARG A 23 -6.83 5.06 -3.84
CA ARG A 23 -5.41 5.00 -3.47
C ARG A 23 -5.21 4.01 -2.32
N GLN A 24 -4.28 3.09 -2.49
CA GLN A 24 -3.88 2.17 -1.43
C GLN A 24 -3.21 2.98 -0.31
N LYS A 25 -3.70 2.88 0.92
CA LYS A 25 -3.12 3.58 2.07
C LYS A 25 -1.69 3.09 2.29
N GLU A 26 -0.75 4.02 2.35
CA GLU A 26 0.65 3.72 2.59
C GLU A 26 0.85 3.29 4.05
N PRO A 27 1.62 2.22 4.30
CA PRO A 27 1.96 1.80 5.66
C PRO A 27 2.93 2.82 6.29
N ASP A 28 2.66 3.19 7.54
CA ASP A 28 3.53 4.08 8.30
C ASP A 28 4.58 3.24 9.04
N LYS A 29 5.86 3.59 8.85
CA LYS A 29 6.98 2.86 9.44
C LYS A 29 7.07 3.09 10.94
N GLU A 30 6.75 4.30 11.41
CA GLU A 30 6.83 4.64 12.83
C GLU A 30 5.81 3.84 13.64
N ILE A 31 4.58 3.73 13.13
CA ILE A 31 3.52 2.93 13.76
C ILE A 31 3.91 1.44 13.79
N ILE A 32 4.48 0.91 12.71
CA ILE A 32 4.95 -0.49 12.70
C ILE A 32 6.07 -0.72 13.74
N GLU A 33 6.99 0.23 13.90
CA GLU A 33 8.05 0.15 14.91
C GLU A 33 7.52 0.30 16.34
N HIS A 34 6.49 1.11 16.54
CA HIS A 34 5.83 1.26 17.84
C HIS A 34 5.14 -0.03 18.27
N GLU A 35 4.39 -0.65 17.37
CA GLU A 35 3.69 -1.91 17.64
C GLU A 35 4.68 -3.03 17.97
N ARG A 36 5.84 -3.02 17.31
CA ARG A 36 6.97 -3.91 17.60
C ARG A 36 7.56 -3.72 18.99
N LYS A 37 7.80 -2.48 19.41
CA LYS A 37 8.29 -2.17 20.76
C LYS A 37 7.25 -2.53 21.81
N ARG A 38 5.98 -2.19 21.56
CA ARG A 38 4.86 -2.53 22.44
C ARG A 38 4.74 -4.03 22.66
N ALA A 39 4.94 -4.84 21.63
CA ALA A 39 4.91 -6.30 21.75
C ALA A 39 6.02 -6.84 22.67
N ILE A 40 7.17 -6.16 22.75
CA ILE A 40 8.22 -6.49 23.72
C ILE A 40 7.79 -6.09 25.13
N GLU A 41 7.34 -4.85 25.30
CA GLU A 41 6.97 -4.33 26.62
C GLU A 41 5.78 -5.09 27.23
N VAL A 42 4.81 -5.54 26.43
CA VAL A 42 3.73 -6.40 26.91
C VAL A 42 4.27 -7.71 27.49
N LYS A 43 5.25 -8.35 26.84
CA LYS A 43 5.86 -9.58 27.36
C LYS A 43 6.70 -9.35 28.62
N VAL A 44 7.37 -8.20 28.71
CA VAL A 44 8.11 -7.80 29.91
C VAL A 44 7.14 -7.56 31.06
N PHE A 45 6.02 -6.90 30.80
CA PHE A 45 4.96 -6.68 31.78
C PHE A 45 4.35 -8.01 32.26
N GLU A 46 4.03 -8.93 31.34
CA GLU A 46 3.55 -10.27 31.70
C GLU A 46 4.55 -11.08 32.53
N LEU A 47 5.87 -10.87 32.36
CA LEU A 47 6.88 -11.51 33.20
C LEU A 47 6.90 -10.87 34.59
N ARG A 48 6.85 -9.54 34.65
CA ARG A 48 6.81 -8.80 35.90
C ARG A 48 5.63 -9.24 36.76
N ASP A 49 4.41 -9.28 36.21
CA ASP A 49 3.20 -9.71 36.92
C ASP A 49 3.39 -11.11 37.54
N LYS A 50 4.00 -12.05 36.79
CA LYS A 50 4.26 -13.42 37.28
C LYS A 50 5.26 -13.45 38.43
N LEU A 51 6.34 -12.68 38.34
CA LEU A 51 7.37 -12.65 39.38
C LEU A 51 6.88 -11.94 40.65
N GLU A 52 6.03 -10.93 40.50
CA GLU A 52 5.33 -10.27 41.61
C GLU A 52 4.39 -11.27 42.32
N ASP A 53 3.60 -12.06 41.57
CA ASP A 53 2.75 -13.12 42.13
C ASP A 53 3.55 -14.23 42.83
N GLU A 54 4.77 -14.53 42.35
CA GLU A 54 5.69 -15.50 42.95
C GLU A 54 6.42 -14.95 44.19
N GLY A 55 6.32 -13.65 44.47
CA GLY A 55 6.93 -13.00 45.64
C GLY A 55 8.45 -12.82 45.53
N VAL A 56 8.97 -12.66 44.31
CA VAL A 56 10.39 -12.38 44.05
C VAL A 56 10.74 -10.94 44.47
N ASN A 57 12.00 -10.66 44.84
CA ASN A 57 12.43 -9.32 45.22
C ASN A 57 12.38 -8.35 44.03
N GLU A 58 12.08 -7.08 44.27
CA GLU A 58 11.99 -6.04 43.23
C GLU A 58 13.27 -5.92 42.39
N ASP A 59 14.46 -5.98 43.01
CA ASP A 59 15.74 -5.89 42.30
C ASP A 59 15.95 -7.07 41.32
N ASP A 60 15.59 -8.29 41.75
CA ASP A 60 15.69 -9.50 40.92
C ASP A 60 14.67 -9.47 39.77
N ILE A 61 13.50 -8.88 39.99
CA ILE A 61 12.46 -8.69 38.96
C ILE A 61 12.97 -7.75 37.87
N ASP A 62 13.55 -6.61 38.25
CA ASP A 62 14.05 -5.63 37.31
C ASP A 62 15.20 -6.20 36.45
N ASP A 63 16.13 -6.93 37.06
CA ASP A 63 17.23 -7.60 36.34
C ASP A 63 16.72 -8.61 35.30
N GLN A 64 15.72 -9.42 35.67
CA GLN A 64 15.11 -10.39 34.76
C GLN A 64 14.32 -9.72 33.63
N CYS A 65 13.58 -8.66 33.95
CA CYS A 65 12.84 -7.86 32.96
C CYS A 65 13.78 -7.20 31.95
N ASP A 66 14.90 -6.64 32.41
CA ASP A 66 15.91 -6.02 31.55
C ASP A 66 16.65 -7.04 30.68
N ALA A 67 16.96 -8.21 31.24
CA ALA A 67 17.51 -9.32 30.47
C ALA A 67 16.55 -9.76 29.36
N LEU A 68 15.25 -9.86 29.67
CA LEU A 68 14.21 -10.21 28.70
C LEU A 68 14.07 -9.13 27.62
N ARG A 69 14.04 -7.84 28.00
CA ARG A 69 13.97 -6.71 27.07
C ARG A 69 15.13 -6.71 26.09
N LYS A 70 16.37 -6.90 26.57
CA LYS A 70 17.58 -7.00 25.74
C LYS A 70 17.51 -8.21 24.79
N LYS A 71 17.07 -9.37 25.30
CA LYS A 71 16.94 -10.61 24.50
C LYS A 71 15.92 -10.44 23.37
N LEU A 72 14.73 -9.97 23.67
CA LEU A 72 13.65 -9.79 22.68
C LEU A 72 13.99 -8.71 21.65
N THR A 73 14.64 -7.62 22.07
CA THR A 73 15.11 -6.58 21.14
C THR A 73 16.18 -7.12 20.20
N ALA A 74 17.14 -7.92 20.71
CA ALA A 74 18.15 -8.56 19.89
C ALA A 74 17.57 -9.63 18.95
N GLU A 75 16.55 -10.36 19.37
CA GLU A 75 15.84 -11.32 18.53
C GLU A 75 15.06 -10.60 17.42
N GLN A 76 14.41 -9.48 17.72
CA GLN A 76 13.64 -8.70 16.75
C GLN A 76 14.53 -8.05 15.68
N THR A 77 15.74 -7.62 16.03
CA THR A 77 16.71 -7.10 15.06
C THR A 77 17.28 -8.20 14.17
N LYS A 78 17.49 -9.41 14.71
CA LYS A 78 17.98 -10.57 13.94
C LYS A 78 16.92 -11.18 13.01
N ASN A 79 15.69 -11.35 13.50
CA ASN A 79 14.58 -11.96 12.75
C ASN A 79 13.85 -10.96 11.84
N GLY A 80 14.57 -9.91 11.39
CA GLY A 80 14.02 -8.67 10.85
C GLY A 80 12.72 -8.82 10.06
N SER A 81 11.68 -8.09 10.47
CA SER A 81 10.38 -7.91 9.79
C SER A 81 9.79 -9.15 9.09
N GLY A 82 10.06 -10.36 9.58
CA GLY A 82 9.70 -11.62 8.91
C GLY A 82 8.27 -12.08 9.12
N ASN A 83 7.34 -11.18 9.50
CA ASN A 83 5.93 -11.55 9.56
C ASN A 83 5.40 -11.70 8.13
N SER A 84 5.43 -12.93 7.60
CA SER A 84 4.47 -13.33 6.56
C SER A 84 3.12 -12.86 7.05
N GLY A 85 2.40 -11.99 6.32
CA GLY A 85 1.17 -11.33 6.77
C GLY A 85 -0.02 -12.23 7.18
N ARG A 86 0.22 -13.53 7.37
CA ARG A 86 -0.69 -14.53 7.93
C ARG A 86 -0.76 -14.36 9.45
N GLY A 87 -1.97 -14.16 9.97
CA GLY A 87 -2.23 -14.05 11.41
C GLY A 87 -2.19 -12.63 11.97
N LEU A 88 -2.08 -11.61 11.11
CA LEU A 88 -2.23 -10.22 11.53
C LEU A 88 -3.67 -9.98 12.03
N LYS A 89 -3.80 -9.26 13.14
CA LYS A 89 -5.10 -8.92 13.72
C LYS A 89 -5.73 -7.76 12.93
N SER A 90 -7.06 -7.64 12.97
CA SER A 90 -7.79 -6.59 12.23
C SER A 90 -7.35 -5.16 12.56
N HIS A 91 -6.86 -4.92 13.78
CA HIS A 91 -6.36 -3.61 14.21
C HIS A 91 -4.93 -3.29 13.73
N GLN A 92 -4.19 -4.25 13.17
CA GLN A 92 -2.83 -4.05 12.67
C GLN A 92 -2.85 -3.53 11.23
N VAL A 93 -3.51 -2.38 11.03
CA VAL A 93 -3.84 -1.86 9.69
C VAL A 93 -2.60 -1.57 8.85
N HIS A 94 -1.53 -1.04 9.46
CA HIS A 94 -0.30 -0.72 8.72
C HIS A 94 0.50 -1.96 8.32
N GLU A 95 0.58 -2.96 9.19
CA GLU A 95 1.21 -4.24 8.84
C GLU A 95 0.40 -4.98 7.77
N LEU A 96 -0.93 -4.96 7.85
CA LEU A 96 -1.83 -5.49 6.83
C LEU A 96 -1.66 -4.76 5.49
N ALA A 97 -1.55 -3.43 5.50
CA ALA A 97 -1.32 -2.64 4.29
C ALA A 97 0.03 -2.99 3.65
N LYS A 98 1.09 -3.08 4.46
CA LYS A 98 2.42 -3.51 4.00
C LYS A 98 2.38 -4.90 3.38
N ALA A 99 1.79 -5.87 4.09
CA ALA A 99 1.66 -7.24 3.59
C ALA A 99 0.86 -7.30 2.28
N LYS A 100 -0.25 -6.54 2.18
CA LYS A 100 -1.07 -6.48 0.97
C LYS A 100 -0.33 -5.89 -0.23
N ILE A 101 0.50 -4.86 -0.01
CA ILE A 101 1.36 -4.31 -1.07
C ILE A 101 2.35 -5.38 -1.55
N GLU A 102 3.05 -6.05 -0.63
CA GLU A 102 4.02 -7.10 -0.98
C GLU A 102 3.35 -8.28 -1.73
N GLU A 103 2.18 -8.73 -1.28
CA GLU A 103 1.40 -9.76 -1.97
C GLU A 103 0.94 -9.31 -3.36
N SER A 104 0.50 -8.07 -3.50
CA SER A 104 0.06 -7.51 -4.78
C SER A 104 1.22 -7.36 -5.76
N GLU A 105 2.40 -6.95 -5.29
CA GLU A 105 3.62 -6.91 -6.09
C GLU A 105 4.07 -8.30 -6.53
N LYS A 106 3.96 -9.30 -5.64
CA LYS A 106 4.25 -10.70 -5.96
C LYS A 106 3.28 -11.24 -7.00
N LEU A 107 1.99 -10.95 -6.88
CA LEU A 107 0.97 -11.32 -7.85
C LEU A 107 1.20 -10.64 -9.20
N ARG A 108 1.48 -9.33 -9.20
CA ARG A 108 1.84 -8.57 -10.41
C ARG A 108 3.01 -9.22 -11.15
N LYS A 109 4.06 -9.59 -10.41
CA LYS A 109 5.24 -10.27 -10.97
C LYS A 109 4.89 -11.65 -11.52
N ALA A 110 4.07 -12.42 -10.80
CA ALA A 110 3.64 -13.76 -11.24
C ALA A 110 2.79 -13.71 -12.51
N LEU A 111 1.94 -12.69 -12.66
CA LEU A 111 1.14 -12.44 -13.85
C LEU A 111 1.95 -11.82 -15.02
N GLY A 112 3.25 -11.54 -14.83
CA GLY A 112 4.09 -10.94 -15.86
C GLY A 112 3.75 -9.49 -16.18
N ILE A 113 2.96 -8.82 -15.34
CA ILE A 113 2.60 -7.41 -15.52
C ILE A 113 3.83 -6.56 -15.22
N ARG A 114 4.21 -5.66 -16.13
CA ARG A 114 5.37 -4.78 -15.94
C ARG A 114 5.12 -3.72 -14.87
N LYS A 115 6.18 -3.11 -14.33
CA LYS A 115 6.06 -2.12 -13.23
C LYS A 115 5.49 -0.79 -13.71
N ASP A 116 5.74 -0.48 -14.98
CA ASP A 116 5.27 0.67 -15.76
C ASP A 116 3.91 0.42 -16.45
N TYR A 117 3.20 -0.65 -16.08
CA TYR A 117 1.90 -0.94 -16.67
C TYR A 117 0.87 0.11 -16.25
N GLU A 118 0.47 0.96 -17.19
CA GLU A 118 -0.64 1.88 -17.02
C GLU A 118 -1.95 1.24 -17.50
N GLU A 119 -2.99 1.37 -16.68
CA GLU A 119 -4.33 0.93 -17.05
C GLU A 119 -4.79 1.65 -18.33
N GLY A 120 -5.22 0.86 -19.31
CA GLY A 120 -5.65 1.34 -20.62
C GLY A 120 -4.56 1.75 -21.60
N SER A 121 -3.29 1.59 -21.25
CA SER A 121 -2.16 1.71 -22.20
C SER A 121 -2.30 0.79 -23.42
N HIS A 122 -2.92 -0.37 -23.24
CA HIS A 122 -3.20 -1.31 -24.33
C HIS A 122 -4.21 -0.76 -25.35
N TRP A 123 -5.29 -0.09 -24.89
CA TRP A 123 -6.27 0.54 -25.78
C TRP A 123 -5.69 1.78 -26.47
N LYS A 124 -4.96 2.63 -25.73
CA LYS A 124 -4.26 3.80 -26.31
C LYS A 124 -3.29 3.40 -27.43
N ARG A 125 -2.50 2.35 -27.21
CA ARG A 125 -1.57 1.82 -28.22
C ARG A 125 -2.31 1.27 -29.45
N GLN A 126 -3.50 0.70 -29.28
CA GLN A 126 -4.30 0.24 -30.42
C GLN A 126 -4.87 1.42 -31.22
N GLU A 127 -5.38 2.46 -30.55
CA GLU A 127 -5.87 3.67 -31.22
C GLU A 127 -4.74 4.36 -31.99
N GLU A 128 -3.58 4.56 -31.35
CA GLU A 128 -2.41 5.17 -32.00
C GLU A 128 -1.95 4.35 -33.22
N GLN A 129 -1.92 3.01 -33.12
CA GLN A 129 -1.58 2.17 -34.25
C GLN A 129 -2.62 2.21 -35.37
N LYS A 130 -3.91 2.34 -35.04
CA LYS A 130 -4.98 2.49 -36.02
C LYS A 130 -4.86 3.82 -36.75
N GLU A 131 -4.69 4.92 -36.01
CA GLU A 131 -4.48 6.26 -36.58
C GLU A 131 -3.24 6.30 -37.49
N ARG A 132 -2.14 5.67 -37.06
CA ARG A 132 -0.91 5.59 -37.86
C ARG A 132 -1.10 4.80 -39.16
N ARG A 133 -1.96 3.77 -39.15
CA ARG A 133 -2.32 3.01 -40.36
C ARG A 133 -3.26 3.80 -41.28
N GLU A 134 -4.16 4.60 -40.74
CA GLU A 134 -5.06 5.47 -41.51
C GLU A 134 -4.28 6.60 -42.17
N LYS A 135 -3.40 7.30 -41.43
CA LYS A 135 -2.48 8.29 -41.99
C LYS A 135 -1.59 7.72 -43.10
N GLY A 136 -1.01 6.54 -42.89
CA GLY A 136 -0.21 5.88 -43.92
C GLY A 136 -1.01 5.49 -45.18
N ARG A 137 -2.32 5.24 -45.06
CA ARG A 137 -3.21 4.99 -46.20
C ARG A 137 -3.56 6.28 -46.93
N GLU A 138 -3.84 7.35 -46.21
CA GLU A 138 -4.10 8.68 -46.80
C GLU A 138 -2.85 9.21 -47.53
N GLU A 139 -1.67 9.14 -46.91
CA GLU A 139 -0.40 9.54 -47.54
C GLU A 139 -0.10 8.71 -48.79
N GLY A 140 -0.38 7.40 -48.75
CA GLY A 140 -0.23 6.50 -49.90
C GLY A 140 -1.22 6.81 -51.04
N MET A 141 -2.45 7.20 -50.72
CA MET A 141 -3.45 7.66 -51.71
C MET A 141 -3.06 9.01 -52.31
N ALA A 142 -2.66 9.98 -51.49
CA ALA A 142 -2.24 11.31 -51.93
C ALA A 142 -1.03 11.23 -52.88
N LYS A 143 -0.02 10.41 -52.55
CA LYS A 143 1.16 10.21 -53.40
C LYS A 143 0.85 9.50 -54.72
N ARG A 144 -0.20 8.67 -54.75
CA ARG A 144 -0.68 8.00 -55.97
C ARG A 144 -1.44 8.96 -56.87
N GLU A 145 -2.31 9.80 -56.30
CA GLU A 145 -3.00 10.87 -57.02
C GLU A 145 -2.05 11.95 -57.57
N GLU A 146 -0.96 12.25 -56.86
CA GLU A 146 0.06 13.19 -57.34
C GLU A 146 0.81 12.62 -58.56
N ARG A 147 1.18 11.33 -58.51
CA ARG A 147 1.85 10.64 -59.62
C ARG A 147 0.95 10.45 -60.85
N ASP A 148 -0.36 10.34 -60.65
CA ASP A 148 -1.33 10.24 -61.76
C ASP A 148 -1.68 11.62 -62.36
N ARG A 149 -1.18 12.73 -61.78
CA ARG A 149 -1.39 14.12 -62.21
C ARG A 149 -0.24 14.71 -63.04
N ASP A 150 0.95 14.10 -62.99
CA ASP A 150 2.13 14.39 -63.83
C ASP A 150 2.12 13.55 -65.11
#